data_AF-A0A1X7VJG1-F1
#
_entry.id   AF-A0A1X7VJG1-F1
#
_cell.length_a   1.000
_cell.length_b   1.000
_cell.length_c   1.000
_cell.angle_alpha   90.00
_cell.angle_beta   90.00
_cell.angle_gamma   90.00
#
_symmetry.space_group_name_H-M   'P 1'
#
loop_
_entity.id
_entity.type
_entity.pdbx_description
1 polymer ?
#
loop_
_entity_poly.entity_id
_entity_poly.type
_entity_poly.pdbx_seq_one_letter_code
_entity_poly.pdbx_strand_id
1 'polypeptide(L)'
;MNTVSDDEDVAETVDDEQYESDSDYSEESYIYEESEEQFDKDHKCKSLDICMSKLVLGSFLRVTQKCNSCNKETQLDSQPFVRNIPEELTHNVVVDIQLVQSNVVKNSNHMELEGLKRAVNKIQDFDITIDALFTDRHQQVSKWLRETQANIKHYDVWQLAKGIKKKVLALAKREECEIIGEWSKSIVNHLYWCAASSDDNEEMIKDKWLSLINHIHNKHQHSGLFKKCAHGRVDHNKK
;
A
#
# COMPACT_ATOMS: atom_id res chain seq x y z
N MET A 1 51.98 56.85 -12.66
CA MET A 1 51.91 57.16 -14.09
C MET A 1 50.75 56.35 -14.65
N ASN A 2 49.67 57.05 -15.01
CA ASN A 2 48.56 56.50 -15.78
C ASN A 2 49.02 56.22 -17.21
N THR A 3 48.54 55.13 -17.79
CA THR A 3 47.99 55.11 -19.16
C THR A 3 46.88 54.07 -19.20
N VAL A 4 45.66 54.56 -19.31
CA VAL A 4 44.47 53.86 -19.82
C VAL A 4 44.45 54.13 -21.34
N SER A 5 44.09 53.12 -22.12
CA SER A 5 43.43 53.29 -23.42
C SER A 5 42.68 52.00 -23.75
N ASP A 6 41.37 52.18 -23.89
CA ASP A 6 40.32 51.24 -24.21
C ASP A 6 40.37 50.77 -25.67
N ASP A 7 39.71 49.65 -25.99
CA ASP A 7 38.69 49.55 -27.05
C ASP A 7 38.13 48.11 -27.20
N GLU A 8 36.83 48.01 -26.87
CA GLU A 8 35.70 47.30 -27.52
C GLU A 8 35.63 45.75 -27.68
N ASP A 9 34.70 45.19 -26.89
CA ASP A 9 33.57 44.28 -27.21
C ASP A 9 33.64 43.32 -28.42
N VAL A 10 33.50 42.01 -28.14
CA VAL A 10 32.40 41.17 -28.68
C VAL A 10 32.05 40.07 -27.66
N ALA A 11 30.77 40.03 -27.28
CA ALA A 11 30.16 38.98 -26.48
C ALA A 11 30.05 37.66 -27.26
N GLU A 12 30.41 36.54 -26.62
CA GLU A 12 29.82 35.24 -26.92
C GLU A 12 29.29 34.64 -25.62
N THR A 13 27.97 34.70 -25.51
CA THR A 13 27.13 33.93 -24.59
C THR A 13 27.22 32.46 -24.98
N VAL A 14 27.57 31.60 -24.02
CA VAL A 14 27.18 30.18 -24.08
C VAL A 14 26.51 29.87 -22.75
N ASP A 15 25.18 29.90 -22.82
CA ASP A 15 24.30 29.23 -21.88
C ASP A 15 24.63 27.73 -21.87
N ASP A 16 24.79 27.16 -20.69
CA ASP A 16 24.51 25.74 -20.45
C ASP A 16 23.95 25.62 -19.02
N GLU A 17 22.71 26.10 -18.89
CA GLU A 17 21.75 25.54 -17.94
C GLU A 17 21.47 24.08 -18.34
N GLN A 18 22.14 23.13 -17.70
CA GLN A 18 21.61 21.76 -17.59
C GLN A 18 21.71 21.30 -16.14
N TYR A 19 20.80 21.82 -15.33
CA TYR A 19 20.36 21.14 -14.12
C TYR A 19 19.22 20.20 -14.54
N GLU A 20 19.56 19.02 -15.08
CA GLU A 20 18.60 17.93 -15.23
C GLU A 20 18.26 17.41 -13.82
N SER A 21 17.23 17.98 -13.20
CA SER A 21 16.54 17.39 -12.06
C SER A 21 15.32 16.60 -12.55
N ASP A 22 15.57 15.49 -13.23
CA ASP A 22 14.56 14.46 -13.45
C ASP A 22 14.91 13.27 -12.56
N SER A 23 14.74 13.47 -11.25
CA SER A 23 14.45 12.35 -10.36
C SER A 23 12.95 12.26 -10.24
N ASP A 24 12.37 11.46 -11.12
CA ASP A 24 10.99 10.96 -11.07
C ASP A 24 10.85 10.09 -9.81
N TYR A 25 10.85 10.74 -8.64
CA TYR A 25 10.44 10.10 -7.39
C TYR A 25 8.93 10.04 -7.40
N SER A 26 8.38 8.95 -7.95
CA SER A 26 7.00 8.57 -7.68
C SER A 26 6.90 8.21 -6.20
N GLU A 27 6.57 9.19 -5.36
CA GLU A 27 6.23 8.92 -3.96
C GLU A 27 5.00 8.01 -3.93
N GLU A 28 5.18 6.76 -3.53
CA GLU A 28 4.07 5.83 -3.37
C GLU A 28 3.18 6.32 -2.22
N SER A 29 1.96 6.72 -2.58
CA SER A 29 0.95 7.15 -1.64
C SER A 29 -0.06 6.03 -1.40
N TYR A 30 -0.28 5.71 -0.14
CA TYR A 30 -1.21 4.67 0.27
C TYR A 30 -2.52 5.32 0.74
N ILE A 31 -3.64 4.88 0.17
CA ILE A 31 -4.97 5.22 0.69
C ILE A 31 -5.29 4.19 1.78
N TYR A 32 -5.25 4.60 3.04
CA TYR A 32 -5.67 3.77 4.15
C TYR A 32 -7.18 3.97 4.36
N GLU A 33 -7.96 2.91 4.11
CA GLU A 33 -9.41 2.90 4.29
C GLU A 33 -9.78 2.00 5.46
N GLU A 34 -10.35 2.58 6.52
CA GLU A 34 -10.82 1.84 7.69
C GLU A 34 -12.35 1.99 7.79
N SER A 35 -13.06 0.91 7.48
CA SER A 35 -14.52 0.84 7.62
C SER A 35 -14.87 0.32 9.01
N GLU A 36 -15.24 1.20 9.94
CA GLU A 36 -15.56 0.78 11.30
C GLU A 36 -17.04 0.95 11.64
N GLU A 37 -17.77 -0.16 11.60
CA GLU A 37 -19.09 -0.32 12.23
C GLU A 37 -19.06 -0.12 13.77
N GLN A 38 -17.87 0.10 14.35
CA GLN A 38 -17.62 0.07 15.78
C GLN A 38 -18.05 1.36 16.52
N PHE A 39 -18.29 2.45 15.78
CA PHE A 39 -18.55 3.77 16.34
C PHE A 39 -19.99 4.24 16.31
N ASP A 40 -20.95 3.46 15.80
CA ASP A 40 -22.37 3.88 15.71
C ASP A 40 -23.10 3.93 17.07
N LYS A 41 -22.54 3.30 18.11
CA LYS A 41 -23.09 3.25 19.47
C LYS A 41 -22.01 2.96 20.49
N ASP A 42 -22.19 3.43 21.72
CA ASP A 42 -21.28 3.09 22.81
C ASP A 42 -21.32 1.57 23.07
N HIS A 43 -20.16 0.91 23.06
CA HIS A 43 -20.12 -0.54 23.16
C HIS A 43 -20.58 -1.09 24.52
N LYS A 44 -20.48 -0.30 25.60
CA LYS A 44 -20.80 -0.70 26.97
C LYS A 44 -22.28 -0.48 27.30
N CYS A 45 -22.82 0.70 27.03
CA CYS A 45 -24.19 1.10 27.36
C CYS A 45 -25.14 1.11 26.16
N LYS A 46 -24.64 0.88 24.94
CA LYS A 46 -25.40 0.84 23.68
C LYS A 46 -26.12 2.16 23.34
N SER A 47 -25.78 3.26 24.01
CA SER A 47 -26.33 4.57 23.71
C SER A 47 -25.90 5.06 22.32
N LEU A 48 -26.83 5.71 21.63
CA LEU A 48 -26.62 6.41 20.36
C LEU A 48 -26.23 7.89 20.60
N ASP A 49 -26.27 8.36 21.86
CA ASP A 49 -25.86 9.70 22.23
C ASP A 49 -24.33 9.74 22.42
N ILE A 50 -23.67 9.84 21.28
CA ILE A 50 -22.22 9.83 21.13
C ILE A 50 -21.76 11.10 20.40
N CYS A 51 -20.64 11.65 20.86
CA CYS A 51 -19.92 12.72 20.20
C CYS A 51 -18.64 12.14 19.61
N MET A 52 -18.38 12.43 18.34
CA MET A 52 -17.15 12.01 17.66
C MET A 52 -16.30 13.22 17.32
N SER A 53 -15.00 13.11 17.53
CA SER A 53 -14.02 14.06 17.05
C SER A 53 -12.86 13.36 16.34
N LYS A 54 -12.28 14.08 15.39
CA LYS A 54 -11.17 13.64 14.54
C LYS A 54 -10.00 14.57 14.77
N LEU A 55 -8.81 14.02 14.95
CA LEU A 55 -7.53 14.74 14.94
C LEU A 55 -6.66 14.15 13.83
N VAL A 56 -6.15 15.00 12.95
CA VAL A 56 -5.21 14.63 11.89
C VAL A 56 -3.89 15.36 12.11
N LEU A 57 -2.77 14.63 12.15
CA LEU A 57 -1.42 15.15 12.30
C LEU A 57 -0.50 14.47 11.26
N GLY A 58 -0.32 15.08 10.09
CA GLY A 58 0.36 14.41 8.97
C GLY A 58 -0.39 13.14 8.58
N SER A 59 0.30 12.00 8.56
CA SER A 59 -0.29 10.68 8.30
C SER A 59 -1.13 10.10 9.46
N PHE A 60 -1.04 10.70 10.64
CA PHE A 60 -1.72 10.20 11.83
C PHE A 60 -3.19 10.66 11.90
N LEU A 61 -4.10 9.70 12.09
CA LEU A 61 -5.47 9.92 12.52
C LEU A 61 -5.71 9.36 13.92
N ARG A 62 -6.36 10.19 14.75
CA ARG A 62 -7.07 9.75 15.96
C ARG A 62 -8.56 10.01 15.80
N VAL A 63 -9.35 8.99 16.07
CA VAL A 63 -10.80 9.09 16.23
C VAL A 63 -11.12 8.94 17.71
N THR A 64 -11.75 9.97 18.28
CA THR A 64 -12.23 9.95 19.66
C THR A 64 -13.75 9.87 19.65
N GLN A 65 -14.30 8.81 20.24
CA GLN A 65 -15.73 8.68 20.52
C GLN A 65 -15.97 8.89 22.01
N LYS A 66 -16.82 9.86 22.33
CA LYS A 66 -17.28 10.12 23.70
C LYS A 66 -18.77 9.82 23.80
N CYS A 67 -19.14 8.92 24.71
CA CYS A 67 -20.54 8.68 25.02
C CYS A 67 -21.04 9.71 26.05
N ASN A 68 -22.06 10.48 25.71
CA ASN A 68 -22.64 11.47 26.63
C ASN A 68 -23.47 10.82 27.74
N SER A 69 -23.97 9.61 27.52
CA SER A 69 -24.78 8.90 28.52
C SER A 69 -23.96 8.24 29.63
N CYS A 70 -22.76 7.73 29.32
CA CYS A 70 -21.90 7.05 30.31
C CYS A 70 -20.55 7.74 30.52
N ASN A 71 -20.29 8.86 29.84
CA ASN A 71 -19.03 9.60 29.83
C ASN A 71 -17.79 8.77 29.49
N LYS A 72 -17.97 7.61 28.85
CA LYS A 72 -16.85 6.80 28.40
C LYS A 72 -16.28 7.38 27.11
N GLU A 73 -14.96 7.44 27.07
CA GLU A 73 -14.19 7.84 25.90
C GLU A 73 -13.45 6.62 25.35
N THR A 74 -13.55 6.40 24.04
CA THR A 74 -12.81 5.39 23.29
C THR A 74 -12.02 6.12 22.23
N GLN A 75 -10.72 5.81 22.13
CA GLN A 75 -9.83 6.38 21.13
C GLN A 75 -9.31 5.26 20.25
N LEU A 76 -9.30 5.52 18.94
CA LEU A 76 -8.63 4.70 17.96
C LEU A 76 -7.56 5.54 17.27
N ASP A 77 -6.35 5.02 17.29
CA ASP A 77 -5.18 5.62 16.67
C ASP A 77 -4.80 4.76 15.47
N SER A 78 -4.75 5.39 14.28
CA SER A 78 -4.34 4.75 13.03
C SER A 78 -2.94 4.10 13.08
N GLN A 79 -2.06 4.58 13.96
CA GLN A 79 -0.70 4.09 14.14
C GLN A 79 -0.20 4.37 15.57
N PRO A 80 0.71 3.54 16.10
CA PRO A 80 1.29 3.75 17.43
C PRO A 80 2.20 4.98 17.47
N PHE A 81 2.32 5.59 18.65
CA PHE A 81 3.30 6.64 18.91
C PHE A 81 4.61 6.05 19.43
N VAL A 82 5.73 6.51 18.86
CA VAL A 82 7.04 6.37 19.48
C VAL A 82 7.35 7.70 20.19
N ARG A 83 7.24 7.70 21.52
CA ARG A 83 7.31 8.90 22.38
C ARG A 83 6.15 9.88 22.10
N ASN A 84 6.38 10.91 21.27
CA ASN A 84 5.40 11.95 20.90
C ASN A 84 5.29 12.14 19.38
N ILE A 85 5.91 11.25 18.61
CA ILE A 85 5.91 11.30 17.15
C ILE A 85 5.18 10.03 16.69
N PRO A 86 4.19 10.14 15.78
CA PRO A 86 3.63 8.97 15.11
C PRO A 86 4.76 8.16 14.49
N GLU A 87 4.76 6.84 14.61
CA GLU A 87 5.81 6.00 14.01
C GLU A 87 5.90 6.29 12.50
N GLU A 88 7.01 6.91 12.09
CA GLU A 88 7.18 7.42 10.74
C GLU A 88 7.43 6.24 9.80
N LEU A 89 6.44 5.90 8.98
CA LEU A 89 6.63 5.01 7.85
C LEU A 89 7.48 5.78 6.85
N THR A 90 8.80 5.60 6.92
CA THR A 90 9.81 6.34 6.13
C THR A 90 9.57 6.36 4.60
N HIS A 91 8.64 5.55 4.09
CA HIS A 91 8.22 5.49 2.69
C HIS A 91 6.69 5.34 2.49
N ASN A 92 5.87 5.39 3.55
CA ASN A 92 4.41 5.26 3.41
C ASN A 92 3.71 6.52 3.94
N VAL A 93 3.38 7.43 3.03
CA VAL A 93 2.61 8.63 3.37
C VAL A 93 1.13 8.28 3.30
N VAL A 94 0.42 8.46 4.41
CA VAL A 94 -1.04 8.46 4.40
C VAL A 94 -1.51 9.80 3.88
N VAL A 95 -2.06 9.79 2.65
CA VAL A 95 -2.51 11.02 1.96
C VAL A 95 -3.89 11.45 2.40
N ASP A 96 -4.75 10.49 2.73
CA ASP A 96 -6.12 10.78 3.13
C ASP A 96 -6.71 9.66 3.97
N ILE A 97 -7.58 10.05 4.92
CA ILE A 97 -8.40 9.10 5.68
C ILE A 97 -9.84 9.58 5.71
N GLN A 98 -10.72 8.73 5.20
CA GLN A 98 -12.15 8.97 5.05
C GLN A 98 -12.93 8.22 6.12
N LEU A 99 -13.80 8.94 6.82
CA LEU A 99 -14.76 8.36 7.76
C LEU A 99 -16.15 8.45 7.14
N VAL A 100 -16.75 7.29 6.84
CA VAL A 100 -18.11 7.18 6.32
C VAL A 100 -18.97 6.50 7.37
N GLN A 101 -20.17 7.03 7.62
CA GLN A 101 -21.12 6.46 8.57
C GLN A 101 -22.26 5.75 7.85
N SER A 102 -22.75 4.67 8.44
CA SER A 102 -23.79 3.81 7.87
C SER A 102 -25.13 4.54 7.64
N ASN A 103 -25.40 5.62 8.37
CA ASN A 103 -26.58 6.48 8.21
C ASN A 103 -26.49 7.47 7.03
N VAL A 104 -25.29 7.74 6.52
CA VAL A 104 -25.05 8.59 5.34
C VAL A 104 -25.13 7.78 4.05
N VAL A 105 -25.04 6.45 4.15
CA VAL A 105 -25.15 5.51 3.02
C VAL A 105 -26.26 4.48 3.27
N LYS A 106 -26.50 3.58 2.32
CA LYS A 106 -27.62 2.62 2.45
C LYS A 106 -27.34 1.48 3.44
N ASN A 107 -26.09 1.04 3.52
CA ASN A 107 -25.61 -0.04 4.40
C ASN A 107 -24.08 -0.07 4.39
N SER A 108 -23.48 -0.95 5.19
CA SER A 108 -22.03 -1.08 5.32
C SER A 108 -21.30 -1.40 4.01
N ASN A 109 -21.89 -2.21 3.12
CA ASN A 109 -21.29 -2.46 1.79
C ASN A 109 -21.17 -1.19 0.92
N HIS A 110 -21.97 -0.14 1.18
CA HIS A 110 -21.84 1.13 0.47
C HIS A 110 -20.81 2.08 1.11
N MET A 111 -20.41 1.83 2.36
CA MET A 111 -19.44 2.68 3.05
C MET A 111 -18.09 2.62 2.37
N GLU A 112 -17.62 1.43 1.99
CA GLU A 112 -16.34 1.24 1.28
C GLU A 112 -16.31 1.98 -0.06
N LEU A 113 -17.35 1.82 -0.89
CA LEU A 113 -17.37 2.52 -2.18
C LEU A 113 -17.43 4.04 -1.99
N GLU A 114 -18.15 4.53 -1.00
CA GLU A 114 -18.27 5.95 -0.72
C GLU A 114 -16.98 6.54 -0.15
N GLY A 115 -16.29 5.81 0.74
CA GLY A 115 -15.00 6.18 1.30
C GLY A 115 -13.96 6.32 0.21
N LEU A 116 -13.83 5.29 -0.62
CA LEU A 116 -12.95 5.31 -1.78
C LEU A 116 -13.25 6.47 -2.74
N LYS A 117 -14.52 6.74 -3.07
CA LYS A 117 -14.90 7.85 -3.94
C LYS A 117 -14.43 9.19 -3.39
N ARG A 118 -14.62 9.43 -2.09
CA ARG A 118 -14.19 10.68 -1.44
C ARG A 118 -12.68 10.83 -1.47
N ALA A 119 -11.94 9.75 -1.19
CA ALA A 119 -10.49 9.75 -1.24
C ALA A 119 -9.97 10.04 -2.66
N VAL A 120 -10.49 9.32 -3.67
CA VAL A 120 -10.10 9.50 -5.07
C VAL A 120 -10.40 10.92 -5.55
N ASN A 121 -11.61 11.44 -5.29
CA ASN A 121 -11.97 12.79 -5.70
C ASN A 121 -11.05 13.84 -5.04
N LYS A 122 -10.76 13.69 -3.74
CA LYS A 122 -9.87 14.60 -3.04
C LYS A 122 -8.46 14.60 -3.62
N ILE A 123 -7.92 13.44 -3.97
CA ILE A 123 -6.60 13.33 -4.61
C ILE A 123 -6.63 14.01 -5.99
N GLN A 124 -7.69 13.79 -6.76
CA GLN A 124 -7.88 14.43 -8.07
C GLN A 124 -8.06 15.95 -7.98
N ASP A 125 -8.69 16.46 -6.91
CA ASP A 125 -8.81 17.91 -6.66
C ASP A 125 -7.44 18.59 -6.43
N PHE A 126 -6.41 17.83 -6.06
CA PHE A 126 -5.02 18.30 -5.96
C PHE A 126 -4.22 18.09 -7.26
N ASP A 127 -4.88 17.78 -8.38
CA ASP A 127 -4.26 17.46 -9.67
C ASP A 127 -3.29 16.26 -9.62
N ILE A 128 -3.46 15.38 -8.63
CA ILE A 128 -2.65 14.15 -8.50
C ILE A 128 -3.32 13.03 -9.31
N THR A 129 -2.54 12.39 -10.18
CA THR A 129 -3.00 11.24 -10.97
C THR A 129 -2.79 9.94 -10.20
N ILE A 130 -3.80 9.08 -10.17
CA ILE A 130 -3.71 7.75 -9.57
C ILE A 130 -3.47 6.73 -10.69
N ASP A 131 -2.25 6.18 -10.77
CA ASP A 131 -1.91 5.19 -11.80
C ASP A 131 -2.37 3.77 -11.44
N ALA A 132 -2.30 3.42 -10.16
CA ALA A 132 -2.69 2.12 -9.66
C ALA A 132 -3.42 2.25 -8.32
N LEU A 133 -4.39 1.37 -8.10
CA LEU A 133 -5.16 1.28 -6.87
C LEU A 133 -5.19 -0.18 -6.40
N PHE A 134 -4.78 -0.40 -5.16
CA PHE A 134 -4.77 -1.71 -4.52
C PHE A 134 -5.89 -1.77 -3.47
N THR A 135 -6.91 -2.59 -3.69
CA THR A 135 -8.00 -2.80 -2.72
C THR A 135 -8.36 -4.27 -2.59
N ASP A 136 -9.06 -4.63 -1.52
CA ASP A 136 -9.73 -5.92 -1.42
C ASP A 136 -10.88 -6.06 -2.43
N ARG A 137 -11.36 -7.31 -2.60
CA ARG A 137 -12.43 -7.62 -3.55
C ARG A 137 -13.78 -7.04 -3.12
N HIS A 138 -14.10 -5.85 -3.62
CA HIS A 138 -15.43 -5.28 -3.47
C HIS A 138 -16.11 -5.08 -4.83
N GLN A 139 -17.23 -5.77 -5.06
CA GLN A 139 -17.90 -5.79 -6.38
C GLN A 139 -18.32 -4.40 -6.85
N GLN A 140 -18.74 -3.53 -5.93
CA GLN A 140 -19.17 -2.17 -6.26
C GLN A 140 -17.98 -1.28 -6.60
N VAL A 141 -16.83 -1.44 -5.92
CA VAL A 141 -15.58 -0.74 -6.22
C VAL A 141 -15.10 -1.13 -7.61
N SER A 142 -14.98 -2.44 -7.90
CA SER A 142 -14.58 -2.90 -9.22
C SER A 142 -15.53 -2.42 -10.32
N LYS A 143 -16.84 -2.34 -10.05
CA LYS A 143 -17.81 -1.79 -11.01
C LYS A 143 -17.58 -0.31 -11.24
N TRP A 144 -17.47 0.47 -10.17
CA TRP A 144 -17.28 1.92 -10.25
C TRP A 144 -15.96 2.29 -10.96
N LEU A 145 -14.85 1.60 -10.65
CA LEU A 145 -13.57 1.82 -11.32
C LEU A 145 -13.67 1.58 -12.83
N ARG A 146 -14.29 0.47 -13.25
CA ARG A 146 -14.51 0.19 -14.68
C ARG A 146 -15.37 1.23 -15.39
N GLU A 147 -16.36 1.78 -14.71
CA GLU A 147 -17.34 2.71 -15.30
C GLU A 147 -16.89 4.17 -15.26
N THR A 148 -16.09 4.56 -14.26
CA THR A 148 -15.82 5.97 -13.92
C THR A 148 -14.32 6.33 -13.89
N GLN A 149 -13.44 5.36 -13.67
CA GLN A 149 -12.00 5.59 -13.47
C GLN A 149 -11.17 4.57 -14.28
N ALA A 150 -11.47 4.45 -15.58
CA ALA A 150 -10.94 3.39 -16.44
C ALA A 150 -9.41 3.45 -16.66
N ASN A 151 -8.79 4.59 -16.37
CA ASN A 151 -7.34 4.80 -16.41
C ASN A 151 -6.62 4.25 -15.17
N ILE A 152 -7.31 4.06 -14.05
CA ILE A 152 -6.72 3.54 -12.82
C ILE A 152 -6.58 2.02 -12.93
N LYS A 153 -5.35 1.50 -12.82
CA LYS A 153 -5.11 0.04 -12.77
C LYS A 153 -5.55 -0.50 -11.41
N HIS A 154 -6.60 -1.31 -11.39
CA HIS A 154 -7.09 -1.93 -10.15
C HIS A 154 -6.43 -3.28 -9.89
N TYR A 155 -5.82 -3.44 -8.72
CA TYR A 155 -5.21 -4.68 -8.27
C TYR A 155 -5.84 -5.18 -6.97
N ASP A 156 -6.02 -6.50 -6.93
CA ASP A 156 -6.48 -7.23 -5.76
C ASP A 156 -5.45 -8.31 -5.44
N VAL A 157 -4.44 -7.93 -4.64
CA VAL A 157 -3.31 -8.79 -4.27
C VAL A 157 -3.81 -10.01 -3.51
N TRP A 158 -4.87 -9.86 -2.72
CA TRP A 158 -5.47 -10.99 -2.01
C TRP A 158 -6.05 -12.03 -2.96
N GLN A 159 -6.74 -11.65 -4.04
CA GLN A 159 -7.22 -12.59 -5.05
C GLN A 159 -6.08 -13.30 -5.77
N LEU A 160 -4.99 -12.59 -6.07
CA LEU A 160 -3.80 -13.20 -6.65
C LEU A 160 -3.24 -14.28 -5.72
N ALA A 161 -3.00 -13.94 -4.45
CA ALA A 161 -2.51 -14.88 -3.44
C ALA A 161 -3.46 -16.06 -3.24
N LYS A 162 -4.76 -15.82 -3.16
CA LYS A 162 -5.81 -16.84 -3.04
C LYS A 162 -5.85 -17.75 -4.28
N GLY A 163 -5.72 -17.18 -5.47
CA GLY A 163 -5.68 -17.90 -6.73
C GLY A 163 -4.47 -18.83 -6.82
N ILE A 164 -3.29 -18.33 -6.43
CA ILE A 164 -2.06 -19.13 -6.33
C ILE A 164 -2.25 -20.26 -5.33
N LYS A 165 -2.74 -19.98 -4.11
CA LYS A 165 -3.01 -21.00 -3.09
C LYS A 165 -3.94 -22.10 -3.61
N LYS A 166 -5.03 -21.73 -4.30
CA LYS A 166 -5.96 -22.71 -4.90
C LYS A 166 -5.27 -23.58 -5.94
N LYS A 167 -4.42 -23.01 -6.80
CA LYS A 167 -3.67 -23.76 -7.82
C LYS A 167 -2.67 -24.72 -7.17
N VAL A 168 -1.94 -24.28 -6.13
CA VAL A 168 -1.02 -25.14 -5.36
C VAL A 168 -1.77 -26.30 -4.71
N LEU A 169 -2.91 -26.04 -4.06
CA LEU A 169 -3.73 -27.09 -3.45
C LEU A 169 -4.35 -28.04 -4.48
N ALA A 170 -4.63 -27.56 -5.69
CA ALA A 170 -5.09 -28.42 -6.79
C ALA A 170 -3.94 -29.31 -7.32
N LEU A 171 -2.71 -28.80 -7.37
CA LEU A 171 -1.53 -29.60 -7.71
C LEU A 171 -1.25 -30.67 -6.65
N ALA A 172 -1.41 -30.34 -5.37
CA ALA A 172 -1.22 -31.27 -4.27
C ALA A 172 -2.19 -32.47 -4.27
N LYS A 173 -3.26 -32.42 -5.06
CA LYS A 173 -4.21 -33.54 -5.24
C LYS A 173 -3.81 -34.53 -6.34
N ARG A 174 -2.77 -34.21 -7.12
CA ARG A 174 -2.23 -35.12 -8.14
C ARG A 174 -1.32 -36.14 -7.46
N GLU A 175 -1.25 -37.34 -8.03
CA GLU A 175 -0.31 -38.37 -7.57
C GLU A 175 1.12 -37.81 -7.56
N GLU A 176 1.90 -38.17 -6.53
CA GLU A 176 3.29 -37.75 -6.32
C GLU A 176 3.52 -36.26 -6.05
N CYS A 177 2.46 -35.47 -5.84
CA CYS A 177 2.56 -34.01 -5.64
C CYS A 177 2.12 -33.54 -4.25
N GLU A 178 1.80 -34.43 -3.31
CA GLU A 178 1.16 -34.08 -2.03
C GLU A 178 2.00 -33.09 -1.19
N ILE A 179 3.32 -33.25 -1.23
CA ILE A 179 4.28 -32.41 -0.48
C ILE A 179 4.18 -30.92 -0.83
N ILE A 180 3.78 -30.57 -2.06
CA ILE A 180 3.64 -29.15 -2.45
C ILE A 180 2.52 -28.46 -1.66
N GLY A 181 1.53 -29.22 -1.19
CA GLY A 181 0.43 -28.72 -0.37
C GLY A 181 0.91 -28.17 0.96
N GLU A 182 1.90 -28.82 1.58
CA GLU A 182 2.53 -28.38 2.84
C GLU A 182 3.20 -27.02 2.68
N TRP A 183 3.72 -26.74 1.47
CA TRP A 183 4.45 -25.50 1.17
C TRP A 183 3.51 -24.36 0.74
N SER A 184 2.21 -24.60 0.61
CA SER A 184 1.23 -23.61 0.14
C SER A 184 1.29 -22.28 0.90
N LYS A 185 1.43 -22.32 2.23
CA LYS A 185 1.58 -21.11 3.05
C LYS A 185 2.91 -20.40 2.76
N SER A 186 4.00 -21.16 2.65
CA SER A 186 5.34 -20.61 2.35
C SER A 186 5.38 -19.94 0.97
N ILE A 187 4.76 -20.57 -0.04
CA ILE A 187 4.66 -20.04 -1.41
C ILE A 187 3.88 -18.72 -1.44
N VAL A 188 2.76 -18.64 -0.70
CA VAL A 188 1.98 -17.40 -0.60
C VAL A 188 2.76 -16.31 0.14
N ASN A 189 3.44 -16.67 1.24
CA ASN A 189 4.27 -15.71 1.96
C ASN A 189 5.44 -15.22 1.10
N HIS A 190 6.02 -16.09 0.27
CA HIS A 190 7.07 -15.74 -0.68
C HIS A 190 6.58 -14.70 -1.69
N LEU A 191 5.34 -14.79 -2.18
CA LEU A 191 4.74 -13.77 -3.05
C LEU A 191 4.76 -12.39 -2.40
N TYR A 192 4.27 -12.28 -1.16
CA TYR A 192 4.26 -11.01 -0.42
C TYR A 192 5.68 -10.52 -0.13
N TRP A 193 6.59 -11.42 0.23
CA TRP A 193 7.99 -11.08 0.45
C TRP A 193 8.68 -10.58 -0.82
N CYS A 194 8.34 -11.14 -2.00
CA CYS A 194 8.86 -10.64 -3.28
C CYS A 194 8.49 -9.17 -3.49
N ALA A 195 7.23 -8.79 -3.25
CA ALA A 195 6.79 -7.40 -3.37
C ALA A 195 7.47 -6.51 -2.30
N ALA A 196 7.34 -6.89 -1.03
CA ALA A 196 7.76 -6.05 0.10
C ALA A 196 9.28 -5.86 0.26
N SER A 197 10.12 -6.60 -0.45
CA SER A 197 11.58 -6.53 -0.30
C SER A 197 12.33 -6.04 -1.53
N SER A 198 11.60 -5.57 -2.55
CA SER A 198 12.16 -5.27 -3.88
C SER A 198 12.21 -3.78 -4.22
N ASP A 199 11.88 -2.89 -3.28
CA ASP A 199 11.94 -1.44 -3.45
C ASP A 199 11.31 -1.01 -4.80
N ASP A 200 10.11 -1.54 -5.07
CA ASP A 200 9.29 -1.34 -6.27
C ASP A 200 9.95 -1.65 -7.62
N ASN A 201 11.07 -2.37 -7.59
CA ASN A 201 11.74 -2.86 -8.77
C ASN A 201 11.02 -4.10 -9.34
N GLU A 202 10.24 -3.91 -10.40
CA GLU A 202 9.46 -4.96 -11.07
C GLU A 202 10.32 -6.17 -11.46
N GLU A 203 11.54 -5.94 -11.98
CA GLU A 203 12.45 -7.00 -12.41
C GLU A 203 12.95 -7.81 -11.21
N MET A 204 13.23 -7.16 -10.07
CA MET A 204 13.60 -7.82 -8.82
C MET A 204 12.44 -8.64 -8.24
N ILE A 205 11.21 -8.12 -8.25
CA ILE A 205 10.01 -8.85 -7.81
C ILE A 205 9.86 -10.12 -8.64
N LYS A 206 9.96 -9.99 -9.97
CA LYS A 206 9.85 -11.10 -10.91
C LYS A 206 10.95 -12.13 -10.69
N ASP A 207 12.20 -11.71 -10.51
CA ASP A 207 13.32 -12.62 -10.31
C ASP A 207 13.23 -13.37 -8.99
N LYS A 208 12.84 -12.70 -7.89
CA LYS A 208 12.54 -13.37 -6.62
C LYS A 208 11.38 -14.36 -6.75
N TRP A 209 10.33 -14.01 -7.51
CA TRP A 209 9.22 -14.93 -7.71
C TRP A 209 9.64 -16.17 -8.51
N LEU A 210 10.37 -15.98 -9.61
CA LEU A 210 10.88 -17.08 -10.44
C LEU A 210 11.91 -17.94 -9.70
N SER A 211 12.66 -17.36 -8.76
CA SER A 211 13.62 -18.09 -7.95
C SER A 211 12.98 -19.16 -7.06
N LEU A 212 11.67 -19.05 -6.77
CA LEU A 212 10.93 -20.03 -5.98
C LEU A 212 11.04 -21.45 -6.57
N ILE A 213 10.95 -21.60 -7.89
CA ILE A 213 11.04 -22.92 -8.55
C ILE A 213 12.43 -23.53 -8.33
N ASN A 214 13.48 -22.71 -8.39
CA ASN A 214 14.84 -23.16 -8.10
C ASN A 214 15.00 -23.52 -6.63
N HIS A 215 14.48 -22.68 -5.73
CA HIS A 215 14.50 -22.90 -4.29
C HIS A 215 13.81 -24.22 -3.91
N ILE A 216 12.67 -24.52 -4.52
CA ILE A 216 11.92 -25.78 -4.35
C ILE A 216 12.79 -27.00 -4.73
N HIS A 217 13.63 -26.88 -5.75
CA HIS A 217 14.60 -27.90 -6.15
C HIS A 217 15.93 -27.82 -5.39
N ASN A 218 15.97 -27.10 -4.25
CA ASN A 218 17.16 -26.87 -3.44
C ASN A 218 18.33 -26.22 -4.21
N LYS A 219 18.03 -25.47 -5.28
CA LYS A 219 18.98 -24.64 -6.03
C LYS A 219 18.88 -23.21 -5.53
N HIS A 220 19.93 -22.70 -4.89
CA HIS A 220 19.95 -21.39 -4.21
C HIS A 220 20.72 -20.31 -4.98
N GLN A 221 21.04 -20.56 -6.26
CA GLN A 221 21.69 -19.60 -7.15
C GLN A 221 20.80 -19.40 -8.38
N HIS A 222 20.67 -18.15 -8.82
CA HIS A 222 19.75 -17.77 -9.89
C HIS A 222 20.37 -16.75 -10.85
N SER A 223 19.83 -16.70 -12.06
CA SER A 223 20.07 -15.62 -13.02
C SER A 223 19.26 -14.36 -12.64
N GLY A 224 19.50 -13.23 -13.32
CA GLY A 224 18.76 -11.99 -13.08
C GLY A 224 19.31 -11.16 -11.91
N LEU A 225 18.55 -10.21 -11.39
CA LEU A 225 18.92 -9.32 -10.29
C LEU A 225 19.02 -10.07 -8.94
N PHE A 226 18.15 -11.06 -8.71
CA PHE A 226 18.15 -11.84 -7.47
C PHE A 226 19.09 -13.06 -7.54
N LYS A 227 20.38 -12.85 -7.27
CA LYS A 227 21.43 -13.87 -7.51
C LYS A 227 21.41 -15.10 -6.58
N LYS A 228 20.90 -14.98 -5.35
CA LYS A 228 20.94 -16.04 -4.34
C LYS A 228 19.77 -15.96 -3.35
N CYS A 229 19.32 -17.10 -2.83
CA CYS A 229 18.31 -17.12 -1.77
C CYS A 229 18.77 -16.35 -0.51
N ALA A 230 17.82 -15.73 0.20
CA ALA A 230 18.07 -14.93 1.41
C ALA A 230 18.34 -15.77 2.68
N HIS A 231 18.44 -17.09 2.54
CA HIS A 231 18.75 -18.02 3.63
C HIS A 231 19.71 -19.12 3.13
N GLY A 232 20.35 -19.83 4.07
CA GLY A 232 21.19 -20.99 3.77
C GLY A 232 20.40 -22.21 3.27
N ARG A 233 21.08 -23.32 2.99
CA ARG A 233 20.40 -24.57 2.64
C ARG A 233 19.48 -25.01 3.77
N VAL A 234 18.27 -25.42 3.43
CA VAL A 234 17.30 -25.94 4.39
C VAL A 234 17.73 -27.37 4.74
N ASP A 235 18.14 -27.59 6.00
CA ASP A 235 18.49 -28.92 6.48
C ASP A 235 17.23 -29.79 6.63
N HIS A 236 17.19 -30.92 5.93
CA HIS A 236 16.08 -31.88 5.98
C HIS A 236 16.00 -32.68 7.30
N ASN A 237 16.81 -32.34 8.31
CA ASN A 237 16.97 -33.11 9.54
C ASN A 237 16.27 -32.54 10.79
N LYS A 238 15.39 -31.55 10.65
CA LYS A 238 14.53 -31.12 11.76
C LYS A 238 13.13 -31.69 11.58
N LYS A 239 12.94 -32.88 12.14
CA LYS A 239 11.63 -33.40 12.54
C LYS A 239 11.14 -32.65 13.78
#